data_AF-A0A409VCF8-F1
#
_entry.id   AF-A0A409VCF8-F1
#
_cell.length_a   1.000
_cell.length_b   1.000
_cell.length_c   1.000
_cell.angle_alpha   90.00
_cell.angle_beta   90.00
_cell.angle_gamma   90.00
#
_symmetry.space_group_name_H-M   'P 1'
#
loop_
_entity.id
_entity.type
_entity.pdbx_description
1 polymer ?
#
loop_
_entity_poly.entity_id
_entity_poly.type
_entity_poly.pdbx_seq_one_letter_code
_entity_poly.pdbx_strand_id
1 'polypeptide(L)'
;MLIEPASSHLVSDKGKYSMGHNVVDSPPDYTENGHMYTAPLPPLPPTQPPKPSLDGVREPAYQTAPHKPHRPSHPLPTTDQVHIFEPDGNIQGTFHIDPSIQALDQSHRKGSKGKSKEQPPHASFRSRKGTINLELGTTGSIAQTPKGNVSVSSRSGDITINLLPMHSSRPRIGLETTSRSGNIVLFLPRNFVGVVHLSNRKGQLLILPALQSISRMVKNSEKEVIFMIGGHEDASDLSREASFCQANTRTGSIIIGLSGQDHYAPEVGFWKKLGKFFRGGSQPK
;
A
#
# COMPACT_ATOMS: atom_id res chain seq x y z
N MET A 1 8.47 -23.66 -57.13
CA MET A 1 7.33 -22.79 -56.76
C MET A 1 7.82 -21.82 -55.71
N LEU A 2 8.09 -20.57 -56.10
CA LEU A 2 8.35 -19.46 -55.18
C LEU A 2 7.01 -18.83 -54.81
N ILE A 3 6.77 -18.62 -53.52
CA ILE A 3 5.59 -17.92 -53.01
C ILE A 3 6.07 -16.54 -52.53
N GLU A 4 5.58 -15.49 -53.18
CA GLU A 4 5.80 -14.10 -52.77
C GLU A 4 5.00 -13.77 -51.50
N PRO A 5 5.54 -12.99 -50.55
CA PRO A 5 4.77 -12.46 -49.43
C PRO A 5 4.03 -11.18 -49.83
N ALA A 6 2.73 -11.17 -49.52
CA ALA A 6 1.82 -10.05 -49.74
C ALA A 6 2.21 -8.81 -48.92
N SER A 7 2.30 -7.67 -49.61
CA SER A 7 2.55 -6.35 -49.06
C SER A 7 1.26 -5.78 -48.44
N SER A 8 1.24 -5.54 -47.13
CA SER A 8 0.11 -4.92 -46.43
C SER A 8 0.24 -3.40 -46.39
N HIS A 9 -0.66 -2.74 -47.11
CA HIS A 9 -0.88 -1.29 -47.12
C HIS A 9 -1.23 -0.75 -45.73
N LEU A 10 -0.39 0.13 -45.17
CA LEU A 10 -0.72 0.95 -44.00
C LEU A 10 -1.39 2.25 -44.47
N VAL A 11 -2.69 2.37 -44.22
CA VAL A 11 -3.45 3.61 -44.39
C VAL A 11 -3.17 4.51 -43.19
N SER A 12 -2.40 5.57 -43.41
CA SER A 12 -2.09 6.60 -42.41
C SER A 12 -3.20 7.66 -42.42
N ASP A 13 -4.15 7.54 -41.51
CA ASP A 13 -5.21 8.54 -41.30
C ASP A 13 -4.68 9.69 -40.42
N LYS A 14 -4.35 10.83 -41.06
CA LYS A 14 -3.86 12.03 -40.38
C LYS A 14 -5.04 12.95 -40.02
N GLY A 15 -5.65 12.67 -38.86
CA GLY A 15 -6.60 13.59 -38.23
C GLY A 15 -5.91 14.88 -37.77
N LYS A 16 -6.22 16.00 -38.43
CA LYS A 16 -5.84 17.36 -38.03
C LYS A 16 -6.62 17.76 -36.78
N TYR A 17 -5.96 17.78 -35.62
CA TYR A 17 -6.50 18.41 -34.42
C TYR A 17 -6.16 19.90 -34.44
N SER A 18 -7.18 20.74 -34.61
CA SER A 18 -7.11 22.20 -34.49
C SER A 18 -7.02 22.57 -33.00
N MET A 19 -5.89 23.12 -32.57
CA MET A 19 -5.69 23.65 -31.22
C MET A 19 -6.33 25.03 -31.14
N GLY A 20 -7.58 25.08 -30.68
CA GLY A 20 -8.23 26.33 -30.28
C GLY A 20 -7.51 26.90 -29.06
N HIS A 21 -6.76 27.99 -29.27
CA HIS A 21 -6.25 28.82 -28.18
C HIS A 21 -7.42 29.50 -27.49
N ASN A 22 -7.85 28.96 -26.34
CA ASN A 22 -8.70 29.70 -25.41
C ASN A 22 -7.83 30.79 -24.78
N VAL A 23 -8.17 32.04 -25.13
CA VAL A 23 -7.71 33.25 -24.44
C VAL A 23 -8.14 33.10 -22.98
N VAL A 24 -7.17 32.94 -22.09
CA VAL A 24 -7.42 32.89 -20.64
C VAL A 24 -7.59 34.33 -20.19
N ASP A 25 -8.81 34.65 -19.76
CA ASP A 25 -9.17 35.89 -19.10
C ASP A 25 -8.17 36.25 -18.00
N SER A 26 -7.78 37.53 -17.98
CA SER A 26 -6.89 38.13 -17.01
C SER A 26 -7.29 37.79 -15.57
N PRO A 27 -6.32 37.56 -14.66
CA PRO A 27 -6.62 37.29 -13.27
C PRO A 27 -7.38 38.48 -12.63
N PRO A 28 -8.34 38.22 -11.73
CA PRO A 28 -9.08 39.27 -11.06
C PRO A 28 -8.16 40.13 -10.18
N ASP A 29 -8.42 41.43 -10.17
CA ASP A 29 -7.77 42.40 -9.28
C ASP A 29 -8.03 42.03 -7.81
N TYR A 30 -6.97 41.74 -7.08
CA TYR A 30 -7.05 41.54 -5.63
C TYR A 30 -7.13 42.91 -4.95
N THR A 31 -8.36 43.29 -4.59
CA THR A 31 -8.58 44.46 -3.73
C THR A 31 -8.12 44.15 -2.32
N GLU A 32 -7.10 44.90 -1.90
CA GLU A 32 -6.45 44.87 -0.59
C GLU A 32 -7.39 45.46 0.48
N ASN A 33 -8.39 44.70 0.91
CA ASN A 33 -9.24 45.10 2.03
C ASN A 33 -8.53 44.83 3.36
N GLY A 34 -7.71 45.79 3.77
CA GLY A 34 -7.11 45.89 5.08
C GLY A 34 -8.14 46.15 6.17
N HIS A 35 -8.79 45.09 6.67
CA HIS A 35 -9.48 45.13 7.96
C HIS A 35 -8.68 44.34 8.99
N MET A 36 -7.89 45.07 9.78
CA MET A 36 -7.28 44.57 11.01
C MET A 36 -8.37 44.27 12.02
N TYR A 37 -8.82 43.01 12.07
CA TYR A 37 -9.59 42.50 13.20
C TYR A 37 -8.61 42.01 14.27
N THR A 38 -8.34 42.88 15.24
CA THR A 38 -7.76 42.52 16.53
C THR A 38 -8.77 41.66 17.30
N ALA A 39 -8.78 40.36 17.02
CA ALA A 39 -9.57 39.41 17.79
C ALA A 39 -8.96 39.30 19.22
N PRO A 40 -9.77 39.45 20.28
CA PRO A 40 -9.30 39.26 21.66
C PRO A 40 -8.83 37.82 21.86
N LEU A 41 -7.66 37.67 22.47
CA LEU A 41 -7.09 36.36 22.81
C LEU A 41 -8.07 35.59 23.73
N PRO A 42 -8.28 34.29 23.47
CA PRO A 42 -9.12 33.47 24.33
C PRO A 42 -8.52 33.36 25.75
N PRO A 43 -9.36 33.30 26.79
CA PRO A 43 -8.89 33.20 28.18
C PRO A 43 -8.08 31.92 28.39
N LEU A 44 -6.96 32.07 29.11
CA LEU A 44 -6.07 30.96 29.46
C LEU A 44 -6.84 29.92 30.30
N PRO A 45 -6.63 28.61 30.05
CA PRO A 45 -7.25 27.57 30.85
C PRO A 45 -6.78 27.63 32.30
N PRO A 46 -7.66 27.35 33.28
CA PRO A 46 -7.32 27.40 34.70
C PRO A 46 -6.20 26.40 35.02
N THR A 47 -5.20 26.89 35.76
CA THR A 47 -4.07 26.11 36.27
C THR A 47 -4.60 24.93 37.11
N GLN A 48 -4.37 23.70 36.64
CA GLN A 48 -4.77 22.51 37.40
C GLN A 48 -3.95 22.42 38.70
N PRO A 49 -4.60 22.09 39.84
CA PRO A 49 -3.91 21.88 41.10
C PRO A 49 -2.94 20.67 41.00
N PRO A 50 -1.83 20.70 41.75
CA PRO A 50 -0.85 19.62 41.75
C PRO A 50 -1.49 18.30 42.17
N LYS A 51 -1.33 17.26 41.34
CA LYS A 51 -1.78 15.91 41.67
C LYS A 51 -1.01 15.42 42.92
N PRO A 52 -1.70 14.88 43.93
CA PRO A 52 -1.05 14.25 45.06
C PRO A 52 -0.24 13.03 44.58
N SER A 53 1.03 13.03 44.92
CA SER A 53 1.95 11.92 44.75
C SER A 53 1.50 10.75 45.64
N LEU A 54 1.00 9.68 45.00
CA LEU A 54 0.77 8.41 45.66
C LEU A 54 2.11 7.71 45.88
N ASP A 55 2.68 7.96 47.06
CA ASP A 55 3.78 7.18 47.59
C ASP A 55 3.30 5.77 47.99
N GLY A 56 4.08 4.76 47.60
CA GLY A 56 4.29 3.59 48.45
C GLY A 56 3.45 2.34 48.18
N VAL A 57 3.66 1.68 47.03
CA VAL A 57 3.57 0.21 46.99
C VAL A 57 4.88 -0.32 46.39
N ARG A 58 5.73 -0.83 47.28
CA ARG A 58 7.04 -1.40 46.98
C ARG A 58 6.85 -2.80 46.39
N GLU A 59 6.84 -2.88 45.06
CA GLU A 59 6.86 -4.16 44.35
C GLU A 59 8.18 -4.91 44.61
N PRO A 60 8.15 -6.23 44.85
CA PRO A 60 9.36 -7.03 44.95
C PRO A 60 10.06 -7.10 43.59
N ALA A 61 11.26 -6.52 43.54
CA ALA A 61 12.13 -6.52 42.37
C ALA A 61 12.64 -7.94 42.08
N TYR A 62 11.93 -8.68 41.23
CA TYR A 62 12.52 -9.81 40.54
C TYR A 62 13.44 -9.25 39.44
N GLN A 63 14.74 -9.16 39.73
CA GLN A 63 15.78 -8.93 38.73
C GLN A 63 15.85 -10.13 37.78
N THR A 64 14.94 -10.19 36.81
CA THR A 64 15.15 -11.00 35.61
C THR A 64 16.27 -10.37 34.81
N ALA A 65 17.42 -11.03 34.77
CA ALA A 65 18.56 -10.64 33.96
C ALA A 65 18.09 -10.33 32.51
N PRO A 66 18.62 -9.28 31.87
CA PRO A 66 18.24 -8.93 30.51
C PRO A 66 18.64 -10.08 29.57
N HIS A 67 17.67 -10.92 29.25
CA HIS A 67 17.83 -11.96 28.24
C HIS A 67 18.16 -11.27 26.93
N LYS A 68 19.41 -11.40 26.48
CA LYS A 68 19.82 -10.97 25.14
C LYS A 68 18.84 -11.62 24.16
N PRO A 69 18.18 -10.84 23.29
CA PRO A 69 17.26 -11.40 22.31
C PRO A 69 18.02 -12.42 21.47
N HIS A 70 17.67 -13.70 21.65
CA HIS A 70 18.27 -14.81 20.94
C HIS A 70 17.88 -14.64 19.47
N ARG A 71 18.81 -14.13 18.66
CA ARG A 71 18.59 -14.00 17.21
C ARG A 71 18.52 -15.43 16.67
N PRO A 72 17.39 -15.88 16.09
CA PRO A 72 17.32 -17.21 15.53
C PRO A 72 18.40 -17.34 14.44
N SER A 73 19.30 -18.30 14.61
CA SER A 73 20.42 -18.56 13.70
C SER A 73 20.01 -19.28 12.42
N HIS A 74 18.76 -19.72 12.33
CA HIS A 74 18.25 -20.44 11.17
C HIS A 74 17.56 -19.47 10.21
N PRO A 75 17.86 -19.58 8.90
CA PRO A 75 17.10 -18.83 7.90
C PRO A 75 15.62 -19.19 8.05
N LEU A 76 14.76 -18.18 8.05
CA LEU A 76 13.31 -18.38 8.09
C LEU A 76 12.91 -19.33 6.96
N PRO A 77 11.98 -20.26 7.20
CA PRO A 77 11.54 -21.19 6.18
C PRO A 77 11.00 -20.41 4.97
N THR A 78 11.67 -20.56 3.84
CA THR A 78 11.20 -20.05 2.56
C THR A 78 10.04 -20.92 2.10
N THR A 79 8.95 -20.30 1.64
CA THR A 79 7.84 -21.05 1.05
C THR A 79 7.77 -20.71 -0.43
N ASP A 80 7.86 -21.73 -1.27
CA ASP A 80 7.95 -21.57 -2.70
C ASP A 80 6.54 -21.58 -3.31
N GLN A 81 6.30 -20.76 -4.34
CA GLN A 81 5.06 -20.79 -5.14
C GLN A 81 3.76 -20.85 -4.32
N VAL A 82 3.64 -19.93 -3.36
CA VAL A 82 2.49 -19.88 -2.47
C VAL A 82 1.27 -19.37 -3.20
N HIS A 83 0.33 -20.27 -3.52
CA HIS A 83 -0.94 -19.94 -4.16
C HIS A 83 -2.10 -20.33 -3.24
N ILE A 84 -2.53 -19.41 -2.38
CA ILE A 84 -3.62 -19.63 -1.42
C ILE A 84 -4.90 -19.03 -1.97
N PHE A 85 -5.97 -19.83 -2.01
CA PHE A 85 -7.31 -19.37 -2.38
C PHE A 85 -8.34 -19.84 -1.35
N GLU A 86 -8.86 -18.89 -0.59
CA GLU A 86 -9.85 -19.12 0.47
C GLU A 86 -11.11 -18.31 0.16
N PRO A 87 -12.15 -18.88 -0.49
CA PRO A 87 -13.31 -18.13 -0.95
C PRO A 87 -14.00 -17.33 0.15
N ASP A 88 -14.27 -17.97 1.28
CA ASP A 88 -14.97 -17.38 2.42
C ASP A 88 -14.10 -17.37 3.69
N GLY A 89 -12.85 -17.82 3.58
CA GLY A 89 -11.87 -17.86 4.67
C GLY A 89 -10.98 -16.61 4.72
N ASN A 90 -10.44 -16.36 5.91
CA ASN A 90 -9.42 -15.35 6.12
C ASN A 90 -8.04 -15.94 5.78
N ILE A 91 -7.18 -15.12 5.18
CA ILE A 91 -5.79 -15.49 4.92
C ILE A 91 -4.91 -14.66 5.83
N GLN A 92 -4.08 -15.31 6.64
CA GLN A 92 -3.14 -14.63 7.51
C GLN A 92 -1.82 -15.36 7.61
N GLY A 93 -0.72 -14.62 7.74
CA GLY A 93 0.60 -15.20 7.97
C GLY A 93 1.74 -14.34 7.45
N THR A 94 2.95 -14.83 7.71
CA THR A 94 4.20 -14.24 7.24
C THR A 94 4.78 -15.11 6.14
N PHE A 95 5.04 -14.53 4.96
CA PHE A 95 5.50 -15.25 3.78
C PHE A 95 6.78 -14.63 3.21
N HIS A 96 7.78 -15.48 2.99
CA HIS A 96 9.03 -15.12 2.33
C HIS A 96 9.05 -15.72 0.93
N ILE A 97 9.02 -14.85 -0.09
CA ILE A 97 8.92 -15.24 -1.50
C ILE A 97 10.30 -15.32 -2.12
N ASP A 98 10.68 -16.49 -2.62
CA ASP A 98 11.91 -16.69 -3.40
C ASP A 98 11.59 -16.80 -4.89
N PRO A 99 11.94 -15.79 -5.70
CA PRO A 99 11.63 -15.81 -7.12
C PRO A 99 12.60 -16.66 -7.97
N SER A 100 13.71 -17.16 -7.39
CA SER A 100 14.63 -18.05 -8.12
C SER A 100 14.03 -19.43 -8.41
N ILE A 101 12.92 -19.76 -7.77
CA ILE A 101 12.31 -21.08 -7.80
C ILE A 101 11.28 -21.09 -8.92
N GLN A 102 11.66 -21.73 -10.02
CA GLN A 102 10.86 -21.76 -11.24
C GLN A 102 9.49 -22.38 -11.01
N ALA A 103 8.44 -21.70 -11.51
CA ALA A 103 7.08 -22.21 -11.53
C ALA A 103 7.06 -23.66 -12.04
N LEU A 104 6.51 -24.59 -11.25
CA LEU A 104 6.29 -25.96 -11.71
C LEU A 104 5.51 -25.91 -13.03
N ASP A 105 6.09 -26.54 -14.04
CA ASP A 105 5.85 -26.31 -15.47
C ASP A 105 4.37 -26.02 -15.81
N GLN A 106 4.09 -24.77 -16.21
CA GLN A 106 2.76 -24.35 -16.65
C GLN A 106 2.44 -24.79 -18.09
N SER A 107 3.30 -25.60 -18.72
CA SER A 107 3.11 -26.15 -20.08
C SER A 107 1.76 -26.85 -20.29
N HIS A 108 1.08 -27.26 -19.22
CA HIS A 108 -0.25 -27.84 -19.27
C HIS A 108 -1.40 -26.83 -19.44
N ARG A 109 -1.17 -25.51 -19.39
CA ARG A 109 -2.22 -24.50 -19.70
C ARG A 109 -2.43 -24.34 -21.22
N LYS A 110 -2.62 -25.46 -21.93
CA LYS A 110 -3.07 -25.49 -23.34
C LYS A 110 -4.52 -25.00 -23.40
N GLY A 111 -4.75 -23.69 -23.55
CA GLY A 111 -6.12 -23.24 -23.80
C GLY A 111 -6.42 -21.75 -23.86
N SER A 112 -5.60 -20.84 -23.31
CA SER A 112 -5.96 -19.41 -23.34
C SER A 112 -5.50 -18.72 -24.61
N LYS A 113 -6.14 -19.01 -25.75
CA LYS A 113 -6.02 -18.17 -26.96
C LYS A 113 -6.46 -16.74 -26.59
N GLY A 114 -5.52 -15.81 -26.50
CA GLY A 114 -5.79 -14.37 -26.39
C GLY A 114 -5.63 -13.72 -25.01
N LYS A 115 -5.14 -14.43 -23.98
CA LYS A 115 -4.75 -13.77 -22.71
C LYS A 115 -3.28 -13.34 -22.79
N SER A 116 -3.01 -12.12 -22.29
CA SER A 116 -1.69 -11.50 -22.22
C SER A 116 -0.59 -12.49 -21.83
N LYS A 117 0.57 -12.41 -22.48
CA LYS A 117 1.79 -13.21 -22.18
C LYS A 117 2.43 -12.85 -20.84
N GLU A 118 1.64 -12.35 -19.89
CA GLU A 118 2.13 -11.89 -18.60
C GLU A 118 2.56 -13.11 -17.78
N GLN A 119 3.76 -13.02 -17.20
CA GLN A 119 4.27 -14.10 -16.36
C GLN A 119 3.36 -14.24 -15.12
N PRO A 120 3.03 -15.47 -14.73
CA PRO A 120 2.27 -15.71 -13.50
C PRO A 120 3.01 -15.12 -12.29
N PRO A 121 2.31 -14.65 -11.26
CA PRO A 121 2.97 -14.19 -10.04
C PRO A 121 3.64 -15.37 -9.33
N HIS A 122 4.71 -15.09 -8.60
CA HIS A 122 5.46 -16.07 -7.80
C HIS A 122 4.68 -16.46 -6.54
N ALA A 123 3.78 -15.59 -6.07
CA ALA A 123 2.83 -15.92 -5.02
C ALA A 123 1.49 -15.24 -5.28
N SER A 124 0.39 -15.90 -4.93
CA SER A 124 -0.94 -15.32 -4.99
C SER A 124 -1.77 -15.64 -3.77
N PHE A 125 -2.40 -14.63 -3.18
CA PHE A 125 -3.31 -14.75 -2.06
C PHE A 125 -4.68 -14.22 -2.46
N ARG A 126 -5.70 -15.06 -2.42
CA ARG A 126 -7.02 -14.71 -2.95
C ARG A 126 -8.14 -15.09 -2.01
N SER A 127 -9.06 -14.16 -1.78
CA SER A 127 -10.33 -14.43 -1.11
C SER A 127 -11.52 -13.85 -1.89
N ARG A 128 -12.75 -14.33 -1.63
CA ARG A 128 -13.98 -13.69 -2.14
C ARG A 128 -14.66 -12.84 -1.07
N LYS A 129 -14.67 -13.27 0.19
CA LYS A 129 -15.39 -12.62 1.30
C LYS A 129 -14.56 -12.44 2.57
N GLY A 130 -13.33 -12.95 2.60
CA GLY A 130 -12.46 -12.92 3.75
C GLY A 130 -11.53 -11.72 3.78
N THR A 131 -10.99 -11.50 4.96
CA THR A 131 -9.90 -10.56 5.20
C THR A 131 -8.56 -11.21 4.86
N ILE A 132 -7.60 -10.42 4.39
CA ILE A 132 -6.25 -10.88 4.07
C ILE A 132 -5.26 -10.04 4.88
N ASN A 133 -4.52 -10.65 5.81
CA ASN A 133 -3.54 -9.99 6.67
C ASN A 133 -2.16 -10.63 6.51
N LEU A 134 -1.29 -10.01 5.73
CA LEU A 134 -0.01 -10.60 5.33
C LEU A 134 1.18 -9.78 5.82
N GLU A 135 2.21 -10.48 6.26
CA GLU A 135 3.57 -9.95 6.33
C GLU A 135 4.38 -10.54 5.17
N LEU A 136 4.91 -9.70 4.28
CA LEU A 136 5.57 -10.18 3.06
C LEU A 136 7.02 -9.75 3.01
N GLY A 137 7.91 -10.69 2.73
CA GLY A 137 9.32 -10.43 2.44
C GLY A 137 9.79 -11.23 1.22
N THR A 138 11.01 -10.94 0.76
CA THR A 138 11.68 -11.71 -0.30
C THR A 138 12.91 -12.44 0.23
N THR A 139 13.19 -13.59 -0.35
CA THR A 139 14.40 -14.41 -0.14
C THR A 139 15.09 -14.64 -1.48
N GLY A 140 16.22 -15.36 -1.46
CA GLY A 140 17.06 -15.55 -2.65
C GLY A 140 18.06 -14.40 -2.87
N SER A 141 18.59 -14.31 -4.09
CA SER A 141 19.62 -13.36 -4.51
C SER A 141 19.16 -12.53 -5.71
N ILE A 142 19.34 -11.21 -5.64
CA ILE A 142 19.02 -10.30 -6.74
C ILE A 142 19.80 -10.62 -8.03
N ALA A 143 20.99 -11.23 -7.91
CA ALA A 143 21.81 -11.63 -9.05
C ALA A 143 21.21 -12.78 -9.86
N GLN A 144 20.38 -13.64 -9.23
CA GLN A 144 19.71 -14.75 -9.90
C GLN A 144 18.35 -14.34 -10.44
N THR A 145 17.57 -13.62 -9.62
CA THR A 145 16.24 -13.16 -10.01
C THR A 145 16.00 -11.79 -9.40
N PRO A 146 15.91 -10.73 -10.22
CA PRO A 146 15.92 -9.37 -9.70
C PRO A 146 14.62 -9.00 -8.97
N LYS A 147 13.51 -9.69 -9.27
CA LYS A 147 12.18 -9.31 -8.80
C LYS A 147 11.26 -10.50 -8.57
N GLY A 148 10.61 -10.53 -7.41
CA GLY A 148 9.49 -11.42 -7.11
C GLY A 148 8.16 -10.70 -7.22
N ASN A 149 7.26 -11.25 -8.02
CA ASN A 149 5.89 -10.73 -8.22
C ASN A 149 4.89 -11.43 -7.29
N VAL A 150 4.11 -10.67 -6.56
CA VAL A 150 3.09 -11.13 -5.60
C VAL A 150 1.76 -10.49 -5.94
N SER A 151 0.70 -11.31 -6.03
CA SER A 151 -0.66 -10.83 -6.29
C SER A 151 -1.55 -11.10 -5.08
N VAL A 152 -2.20 -10.07 -4.56
CA VAL A 152 -3.14 -10.16 -3.44
C VAL A 152 -4.49 -9.64 -3.90
N SER A 153 -5.55 -10.44 -3.76
CA SER A 153 -6.87 -10.03 -4.22
C SER A 153 -8.01 -10.46 -3.32
N SER A 154 -8.96 -9.55 -3.07
CA SER A 154 -10.23 -9.88 -2.43
C SER A 154 -11.41 -9.30 -3.21
N ARG A 155 -12.51 -10.07 -3.36
CA ARG A 155 -13.74 -9.51 -3.95
C ARG A 155 -14.49 -8.63 -2.95
N SER A 156 -14.49 -9.02 -1.68
CA SER A 156 -15.16 -8.33 -0.59
C SER A 156 -14.38 -8.66 0.68
N GLY A 157 -13.86 -7.65 1.37
CA GLY A 157 -12.99 -7.86 2.52
C GLY A 157 -11.78 -6.96 2.49
N ASP A 158 -11.31 -6.63 3.69
CA ASP A 158 -10.17 -5.76 3.90
C ASP A 158 -8.86 -6.52 3.66
N ILE A 159 -7.87 -5.83 3.11
CA ILE A 159 -6.53 -6.35 2.85
C ILE A 159 -5.54 -5.51 3.64
N THR A 160 -4.82 -6.11 4.57
CA THR A 160 -3.71 -5.50 5.31
C THR A 160 -2.42 -6.18 4.91
N ILE A 161 -1.44 -5.40 4.43
CA ILE A 161 -0.13 -5.91 4.02
C ILE A 161 0.94 -5.10 4.74
N ASN A 162 1.84 -5.78 5.45
CA ASN A 162 3.05 -5.21 5.99
C ASN A 162 4.25 -5.77 5.23
N LEU A 163 4.93 -4.93 4.45
CA LEU A 163 6.15 -5.33 3.77
C LEU A 163 7.32 -5.31 4.76
N LEU A 164 8.00 -6.46 4.88
CA LEU A 164 9.17 -6.63 5.74
C LEU A 164 10.39 -5.91 5.14
N PRO A 165 11.35 -5.46 5.97
CA PRO A 165 12.58 -4.85 5.48
C PRO A 165 13.36 -5.78 4.52
N MET A 166 13.72 -5.26 3.34
CA MET A 166 14.42 -6.02 2.30
C MET A 166 15.89 -5.62 2.21
N HIS A 167 16.82 -6.56 2.37
CA HIS A 167 18.25 -6.26 2.19
C HIS A 167 18.56 -5.96 0.71
N SER A 168 19.57 -5.13 0.43
CA SER A 168 19.95 -4.74 -0.94
C SER A 168 20.34 -5.91 -1.84
N SER A 169 20.82 -7.01 -1.25
CA SER A 169 21.17 -8.25 -1.97
C SER A 169 19.96 -9.14 -2.28
N ARG A 170 18.76 -8.81 -1.79
CA ARG A 170 17.54 -9.60 -2.00
C ARG A 170 16.80 -9.12 -3.26
N PRO A 171 16.07 -10.02 -3.92
CA PRO A 171 15.15 -9.64 -4.99
C PRO A 171 14.17 -8.57 -4.54
N ARG A 172 13.86 -7.65 -5.44
CA ARG A 172 12.86 -6.61 -5.25
C ARG A 172 11.46 -7.19 -5.30
N ILE A 173 10.48 -6.45 -4.80
CA ILE A 173 9.09 -6.90 -4.78
C ILE A 173 8.25 -6.16 -5.80
N GLY A 174 7.51 -6.91 -6.61
CA GLY A 174 6.38 -6.44 -7.41
C GLY A 174 5.09 -6.83 -6.73
N LEU A 175 4.44 -5.93 -6.02
CA LEU A 175 3.19 -6.19 -5.32
C LEU A 175 2.01 -5.64 -6.12
N GLU A 176 1.05 -6.49 -6.46
CA GLU A 176 -0.24 -6.09 -7.03
C GLU A 176 -1.35 -6.44 -6.03
N THR A 177 -2.04 -5.43 -5.52
CA THR A 177 -3.12 -5.59 -4.55
C THR A 177 -4.43 -5.08 -5.12
N THR A 178 -5.46 -5.90 -5.14
CA THR A 178 -6.78 -5.53 -5.68
C THR A 178 -7.91 -5.88 -4.73
N SER A 179 -8.83 -4.94 -4.51
CA SER A 179 -10.08 -5.20 -3.80
C SER A 179 -11.29 -4.66 -4.57
N ARG A 180 -12.37 -5.44 -4.67
CA ARG A 180 -13.62 -4.89 -5.25
C ARG A 180 -14.45 -4.14 -4.21
N SER A 181 -14.45 -4.58 -2.95
CA SER A 181 -15.25 -3.98 -1.88
C SER A 181 -14.59 -4.23 -0.54
N GLY A 182 -13.58 -3.44 -0.23
CA GLY A 182 -12.86 -3.48 1.03
C GLY A 182 -11.71 -2.49 1.01
N ASN A 183 -11.23 -2.15 2.20
CA ASN A 183 -10.11 -1.26 2.38
C ASN A 183 -8.81 -2.00 2.10
N ILE A 184 -7.82 -1.28 1.60
CA ILE A 184 -6.46 -1.76 1.46
C ILE A 184 -5.59 -0.93 2.39
N VAL A 185 -4.91 -1.57 3.35
CA VAL A 185 -3.94 -0.95 4.23
C VAL A 185 -2.57 -1.55 3.92
N LEU A 186 -1.62 -0.71 3.55
CA LEU A 186 -0.29 -1.14 3.14
C LEU A 186 0.79 -0.39 3.93
N PHE A 187 1.69 -1.12 4.57
CA PHE A 187 2.86 -0.55 5.22
C PHE A 187 4.12 -0.93 4.47
N LEU A 188 4.87 0.06 4.00
CA LEU A 188 6.15 -0.10 3.30
C LEU A 188 7.31 0.01 4.30
N PRO A 189 8.39 -0.78 4.17
CA PRO A 189 9.55 -0.62 5.02
C PRO A 189 10.32 0.65 4.63
N ARG A 190 11.09 1.18 5.58
CA ARG A 190 11.90 2.40 5.38
C ARG A 190 12.91 2.30 4.22
N ASN A 191 13.36 1.09 3.90
CA ASN A 191 14.31 0.82 2.82
C ASN A 191 13.64 0.43 1.49
N PHE A 192 12.33 0.64 1.36
CA PHE A 192 11.65 0.47 0.08
C PHE A 192 12.18 1.50 -0.92
N VAL A 193 12.58 1.03 -2.10
CA VAL A 193 13.02 1.87 -3.22
C VAL A 193 12.22 1.46 -4.44
N GLY A 194 11.45 2.39 -5.01
CA GLY A 194 10.63 2.11 -6.17
C GLY A 194 9.41 3.00 -6.35
N VAL A 195 8.47 2.51 -7.16
CA VAL A 195 7.26 3.23 -7.57
C VAL A 195 6.04 2.65 -6.85
N VAL A 196 5.20 3.54 -6.34
CA VAL A 196 3.89 3.21 -5.77
C VAL A 196 2.80 3.82 -6.64
N HIS A 197 1.85 2.98 -7.06
CA HIS A 197 0.68 3.37 -7.83
C HIS A 197 -0.59 2.97 -7.09
N LEU A 198 -1.34 3.98 -6.63
CA LEU A 198 -2.61 3.81 -5.97
C LEU A 198 -3.72 4.25 -6.91
N SER A 199 -4.79 3.48 -7.01
CA SER A 199 -5.96 3.85 -7.80
C SER A 199 -7.25 3.42 -7.11
N ASN A 200 -8.28 4.24 -7.21
CA ASN A 200 -9.61 3.86 -6.77
C ASN A 200 -10.69 4.36 -7.72
N ARG A 201 -11.89 3.73 -7.66
CA ARG A 201 -13.06 4.23 -8.41
C ARG A 201 -13.99 5.06 -7.52
N LYS A 202 -14.20 4.59 -6.29
CA LYS A 202 -14.99 5.23 -5.24
C LYS A 202 -14.27 4.94 -3.93
N GLY A 203 -14.03 5.95 -3.12
CA GLY A 203 -13.29 5.81 -1.87
C GLY A 203 -12.22 6.89 -1.74
N GLN A 204 -11.36 6.75 -0.72
CA GLN A 204 -10.31 7.72 -0.45
C GLN A 204 -8.92 7.09 -0.64
N LEU A 205 -7.96 7.91 -1.05
CA LEU A 205 -6.55 7.56 -1.08
C LEU A 205 -5.87 8.37 0.03
N LEU A 206 -5.28 7.68 1.01
CA LEU A 206 -4.64 8.31 2.17
C LEU A 206 -3.18 7.85 2.24
N ILE A 207 -2.27 8.81 2.13
CA ILE A 207 -0.84 8.60 2.40
C ILE A 207 -0.58 9.13 3.81
N LEU A 208 -0.05 8.28 4.69
CA LEU A 208 0.23 8.63 6.07
C LEU A 208 1.48 9.51 6.19
N PRO A 209 1.60 10.33 7.26
CA PRO A 209 2.57 11.42 7.32
C PRO A 209 4.04 10.99 7.21
N ALA A 210 4.46 9.88 7.86
CA ALA A 210 5.86 9.49 7.82
C ALA A 210 6.26 9.06 6.40
N LEU A 211 5.42 8.29 5.71
CA LEU A 211 5.64 7.95 4.31
C LEU A 211 5.62 9.18 3.40
N GLN A 212 4.67 10.10 3.62
CA GLN A 212 4.55 11.31 2.83
C GLN A 212 5.85 12.12 2.85
N SER A 213 6.50 12.22 4.02
CA SER A 213 7.74 12.97 4.21
C SER A 213 8.95 12.47 3.39
N ILE A 214 8.96 11.20 3.00
CA ILE A 214 10.05 10.59 2.21
C ILE A 214 9.64 10.28 0.76
N SER A 215 8.41 10.61 0.39
CA SER A 215 7.85 10.32 -0.93
C SER A 215 8.03 11.49 -1.87
N ARG A 216 8.31 11.20 -3.15
CA ARG A 216 8.26 12.18 -4.23
C ARG A 216 7.02 11.94 -5.07
N MET A 217 6.07 12.87 -4.99
CA MET A 217 4.84 12.81 -5.78
C MET A 217 5.13 12.95 -7.27
N VAL A 218 4.61 12.04 -8.10
CA VAL A 218 4.69 12.08 -9.57
C VAL A 218 3.36 12.50 -10.17
N LYS A 219 2.26 11.93 -9.65
CA LYS A 219 0.89 12.22 -10.07
C LYS A 219 -0.01 12.21 -8.86
N ASN A 220 -0.88 13.20 -8.74
CA ASN A 220 -1.89 13.25 -7.70
C ASN A 220 -3.22 13.71 -8.30
N SER A 221 -4.23 12.85 -8.21
CA SER A 221 -5.60 13.14 -8.60
C SER A 221 -6.55 12.47 -7.61
N GLU A 222 -7.83 12.80 -7.66
CA GLU A 222 -8.85 12.21 -6.77
C GLU A 222 -8.89 10.68 -6.85
N LYS A 223 -8.61 10.09 -8.02
CA LYS A 223 -8.79 8.66 -8.30
C LYS A 223 -7.48 7.89 -8.44
N GLU A 224 -6.36 8.59 -8.50
CA GLU A 224 -5.08 8.01 -8.86
C GLU A 224 -3.94 8.82 -8.25
N VAL A 225 -3.05 8.14 -7.57
CA VAL A 225 -1.85 8.72 -6.97
C VAL A 225 -0.65 7.86 -7.35
N ILE A 226 0.37 8.49 -7.91
CA ILE A 226 1.65 7.84 -8.25
C ILE A 226 2.75 8.63 -7.56
N PHE A 227 3.60 7.94 -6.82
CA PHE A 227 4.77 8.54 -6.19
C PHE A 227 5.93 7.55 -6.16
N MET A 228 7.12 8.11 -5.95
CA MET A 228 8.37 7.36 -5.85
C MET A 228 8.93 7.46 -4.44
N ILE A 229 9.65 6.43 -4.02
CA ILE A 229 10.39 6.38 -2.76
C ILE A 229 11.82 5.95 -3.10
N GLY A 230 12.82 6.62 -2.53
CA GLY A 230 14.23 6.41 -2.83
C GLY A 230 14.82 7.48 -3.76
N GLY A 231 16.15 7.63 -3.74
CA GLY A 231 16.88 8.70 -4.42
C GLY A 231 16.93 8.56 -5.95
N HIS A 232 16.98 9.69 -6.64
CA HIS A 232 17.07 9.80 -8.10
C HIS A 232 18.49 9.55 -8.65
N GLU A 233 19.51 9.53 -7.79
CA GLU A 233 20.91 9.57 -8.25
C GLU A 233 21.32 8.35 -9.10
N ASP A 234 20.60 7.23 -8.99
CA ASP A 234 20.86 6.01 -9.75
C ASP A 234 19.80 5.70 -10.84
N ALA A 235 19.03 6.70 -11.27
CA ALA A 235 17.89 6.51 -12.19
C ALA A 235 18.22 5.81 -13.52
N SER A 236 19.48 5.79 -13.95
CA SER A 236 19.90 5.08 -15.17
C SER A 236 19.89 3.54 -15.02
N ASP A 237 20.05 2.98 -13.82
CA ASP A 237 20.05 1.53 -13.57
C ASP A 237 18.82 1.02 -12.79
N LEU A 238 17.98 1.92 -12.26
CA LEU A 238 16.80 1.59 -11.45
C LEU A 238 15.74 0.73 -12.15
N SER A 239 15.73 0.64 -13.50
CA SER A 239 14.65 -0.06 -14.21
C SER A 239 14.56 -1.55 -13.86
N ARG A 240 15.69 -2.22 -13.58
CA ARG A 240 15.70 -3.64 -13.18
C ARG A 240 15.64 -3.86 -11.68
N GLU A 241 15.94 -2.83 -10.89
CA GLU A 241 16.16 -2.95 -9.43
C GLU A 241 15.17 -2.14 -8.59
N ALA A 242 14.15 -1.54 -9.19
CA ALA A 242 13.10 -0.86 -8.45
C ALA A 242 11.99 -1.84 -8.02
N SER A 243 11.54 -1.69 -6.78
CA SER A 243 10.29 -2.30 -6.34
C SER A 243 9.10 -1.62 -7.01
N PHE A 244 8.03 -2.35 -7.19
CA PHE A 244 6.78 -1.81 -7.72
C PHE A 244 5.65 -2.22 -6.83
N CYS A 245 4.85 -1.27 -6.37
CA CYS A 245 3.66 -1.55 -5.60
C CYS A 245 2.45 -0.91 -6.25
N GLN A 246 1.45 -1.71 -6.57
CA GLN A 246 0.18 -1.27 -7.10
C GLN A 246 -0.94 -1.68 -6.15
N ALA A 247 -1.80 -0.74 -5.80
CA ALA A 247 -3.01 -1.00 -5.05
C ALA A 247 -4.22 -0.41 -5.78
N ASN A 248 -5.27 -1.22 -5.96
CA ASN A 248 -6.50 -0.81 -6.62
C ASN A 248 -7.73 -1.24 -5.82
N THR A 249 -8.65 -0.32 -5.55
CA THR A 249 -9.96 -0.65 -4.99
C THR A 249 -11.13 0.00 -5.73
N ARG A 250 -12.24 -0.71 -5.88
CA ARG A 250 -13.43 -0.13 -6.54
C ARG A 250 -14.26 0.75 -5.61
N THR A 251 -14.44 0.37 -4.34
CA THR A 251 -15.32 1.09 -3.41
C THR A 251 -14.73 1.34 -2.02
N GLY A 252 -13.58 0.75 -1.69
CA GLY A 252 -12.95 0.96 -0.39
C GLY A 252 -11.96 2.12 -0.40
N SER A 253 -11.34 2.36 0.74
CA SER A 253 -10.22 3.29 0.84
C SER A 253 -8.88 2.55 0.69
N ILE A 254 -7.87 3.25 0.18
CA ILE A 254 -6.49 2.79 0.19
C ILE A 254 -5.72 3.67 1.15
N ILE A 255 -5.10 3.04 2.15
CA ILE A 255 -4.27 3.69 3.16
C ILE A 255 -2.86 3.12 3.01
N ILE A 256 -1.87 4.00 2.90
CA ILE A 256 -0.48 3.58 2.81
C ILE A 256 0.39 4.36 3.81
N GLY A 257 1.30 3.67 4.48
CA GLY A 257 2.23 4.27 5.44
C GLY A 257 3.57 3.57 5.51
N LEU A 258 4.42 4.05 6.41
CA LEU A 258 5.72 3.47 6.71
C LEU A 258 5.63 2.50 7.89
N SER A 259 6.10 1.27 7.69
CA SER A 259 6.11 0.22 8.71
C SER A 259 6.89 0.66 9.96
N GLY A 260 6.28 0.52 11.13
CA GLY A 260 6.85 0.87 12.42
C GLY A 260 6.89 2.36 12.76
N GLN A 261 6.42 3.25 11.88
CA GLN A 261 6.32 4.69 12.16
C GLN A 261 4.87 5.18 12.05
N ASP A 262 4.24 4.87 10.93
CA ASP A 262 2.84 5.21 10.73
C ASP A 262 1.93 4.17 11.40
N HIS A 263 0.83 4.65 11.96
CA HIS A 263 -0.20 3.82 12.58
C HIS A 263 -1.55 4.19 11.97
N TYR A 264 -2.30 3.18 11.55
CA TYR A 264 -3.66 3.35 11.07
C TYR A 264 -4.62 2.60 11.97
N ALA A 265 -5.47 3.36 12.67
CA ALA A 265 -6.64 2.82 13.34
C ALA A 265 -7.86 3.20 12.50
N PRO A 266 -8.58 2.23 11.90
CA PRO A 266 -9.80 2.57 11.18
C PRO A 266 -10.75 3.28 12.14
N GLU A 267 -11.35 4.37 11.69
CA GLU A 267 -12.41 5.02 12.46
C GLU A 267 -13.53 3.99 12.65
N VAL A 268 -13.63 3.45 13.88
CA VAL A 268 -14.72 2.55 14.23
C VAL A 268 -16.01 3.35 14.12
N GLY A 269 -16.69 3.16 12.99
CA GLY A 269 -17.64 4.12 12.44
C GLY A 269 -18.70 4.63 13.41
N PHE A 270 -19.22 5.81 13.05
CA PHE A 270 -20.35 6.56 13.60
C PHE A 270 -21.50 5.73 14.20
N TRP A 271 -21.74 4.50 13.73
CA TRP A 271 -22.69 3.54 14.32
C TRP A 271 -22.36 3.13 15.76
N LYS A 272 -21.08 3.02 16.17
CA LYS A 272 -20.73 2.87 17.59
C LYS A 272 -21.10 4.11 18.41
N LYS A 273 -21.10 5.30 17.78
CA LYS A 273 -21.49 6.57 18.41
C LYS A 273 -23.02 6.69 18.53
N LEU A 274 -23.77 6.26 17.52
CA LEU A 274 -25.25 6.19 17.54
C LEU A 274 -25.79 5.08 18.44
N GLY A 275 -25.17 3.91 18.47
CA GLY A 275 -25.58 2.81 19.36
C GLY A 275 -25.46 3.16 20.85
N LYS A 276 -24.55 4.07 21.22
CA LYS A 276 -24.48 4.65 22.57
C LYS A 276 -25.66 5.59 22.87
N PHE A 277 -26.20 6.27 21.85
CA PHE A 277 -27.32 7.21 22.02
C PHE A 277 -28.66 6.50 22.24
N PHE A 278 -28.85 5.30 21.67
CA PHE A 278 -30.09 4.53 21.84
C PHE A 278 -30.13 3.61 23.07
N ARG A 279 -29.01 3.42 23.79
CA ARG A 279 -28.95 2.52 24.96
C ARG A 279 -29.09 3.21 26.32
N GLY A 280 -29.31 4.53 26.36
CA GLY A 280 -29.37 5.34 27.59
C GLY A 280 -30.76 5.63 28.15
N GLY A 281 -31.82 4.96 27.68
CA GLY A 281 -33.22 5.33 27.98
C GLY A 281 -33.91 4.64 29.16
N SER A 282 -33.20 3.91 30.03
CA SER A 282 -33.81 3.29 31.22
C SER A 282 -33.23 3.87 32.50
N GLN A 283 -33.80 4.99 32.96
CA GLN A 283 -33.69 5.34 34.37
C GLN A 283 -34.64 4.44 35.17
N PRO A 284 -34.14 3.62 36.11
CA PRO A 284 -35.01 3.00 37.10
C PRO A 284 -35.54 4.09 38.04
N LYS A 285 -36.85 4.04 38.30
CA LYS A 285 -37.54 4.85 39.31
C LYS A 285 -37.21 4.37 40.72
#